data_AF-A0A6J8CRI9-F1
#
_entry.id   AF-A0A6J8CRI9-F1
#
_cell.length_a   1.000
_cell.length_b   1.000
_cell.length_c   1.000
_cell.angle_alpha   90.00
_cell.angle_beta   90.00
_cell.angle_gamma   90.00
#
_symmetry.space_group_name_H-M   'P 1'
#
loop_
_entity.id
_entity.type
_entity.pdbx_description
1 polymer ?
#
loop_
_entity_poly.entity_id
_entity_poly.type
_entity_poly.pdbx_seq_one_letter_code
_entity_poly.pdbx_strand_id
1 'polypeptide(L)'
;MARGLSPEFVENRIHTLTHVPVEWNVDLRDKYYELDLKMSQMKMLVFGFQWGDESGPLPRLANITDTPSRILKLDLSLNELIALEHEGLLPFKQVRELNASLNRINKFIGIEVLKNLYSLDLSHNSINRIENLVGLSSLVILNLSMNDLEDISYMPSMVSLKVLNLNNNHLKSLDGVQALPKLTELSVQRNNITNILPLTSCFHLQILNAASNKVNSLHTTVGVLTELKRLEVIAFHGNPIEREKNYQTDILRSSNVMTLDNISVRPLPKENLPSYDAGSGRHIQNIETLKDAAKQAFQERMKESKGRMEENVNFLQRRIIDLQNEYVDYENKLKTDLDACVRYLDSLTASEVGGVDHDQLRGAIGTPSAKPWHRRKEGKPDYGGIKDTDELLKATQKELLRQTPGM
;
A
#
# COMPACT_ATOMS: atom_id res chain seq x y z
N MET A 1 -13.73 -4.58 -22.70
CA MET A 1 -13.22 -3.24 -22.33
C MET A 1 -13.76 -2.91 -20.95
N ALA A 2 -12.89 -2.63 -19.98
CA ALA A 2 -13.33 -2.13 -18.68
C ALA A 2 -13.98 -0.75 -18.89
N ARG A 3 -15.18 -0.52 -18.34
CA ARG A 3 -15.79 0.82 -18.33
C ARG A 3 -14.97 1.67 -17.36
N GLY A 4 -14.41 2.79 -17.83
CA GLY A 4 -13.72 3.75 -16.97
C GLY A 4 -14.69 4.46 -16.01
N LEU A 5 -14.14 5.12 -14.98
CA LEU A 5 -14.89 5.91 -14.01
C LEU A 5 -15.65 7.04 -14.71
N SER A 6 -16.92 7.28 -14.35
CA SER A 6 -17.70 8.38 -14.90
C SER A 6 -17.38 9.70 -14.18
N PRO A 7 -17.63 10.86 -14.82
CA PRO A 7 -17.48 12.16 -14.15
C PRO A 7 -18.33 12.26 -12.89
N GLU A 8 -19.60 11.81 -12.94
CA GLU A 8 -20.49 11.91 -11.78
C GLU A 8 -19.99 11.06 -10.60
N PHE A 9 -19.39 9.90 -10.89
CA PHE A 9 -18.79 9.07 -9.85
C PHE A 9 -17.63 9.80 -9.16
N VAL A 10 -16.76 10.46 -9.94
CA VAL A 10 -15.62 11.21 -9.41
C VAL A 10 -16.09 12.40 -8.56
N GLU A 11 -17.01 13.21 -9.08
CA GLU A 11 -17.55 14.38 -8.34
C GLU A 11 -18.20 13.97 -7.00
N ASN A 12 -18.91 12.84 -6.97
CA ASN A 12 -19.53 12.33 -5.75
C ASN A 12 -18.54 11.80 -4.70
N ARG A 13 -17.26 11.68 -5.04
CA ARG A 13 -16.19 11.14 -4.19
C ARG A 13 -15.19 12.20 -3.73
N ILE A 14 -15.53 13.46 -3.93
CA ILE A 14 -14.70 14.59 -3.53
C ILE A 14 -15.03 15.06 -2.12
N HIS A 15 -13.98 15.21 -1.32
CA HIS A 15 -14.05 15.80 0.00
C HIS A 15 -13.18 17.06 0.05
N THR A 16 -13.71 18.15 0.63
CA THR A 16 -12.92 19.38 0.81
C THR A 16 -11.92 19.18 1.95
N LEU A 17 -10.66 19.53 1.71
CA LEU A 17 -9.64 19.51 2.75
C LEU A 17 -9.88 20.66 3.73
N THR A 18 -10.10 20.33 5.00
CA THR A 18 -10.27 21.33 6.07
C THR A 18 -8.94 21.91 6.54
N HIS A 19 -7.86 21.14 6.38
CA HIS A 19 -6.52 21.52 6.79
C HIS A 19 -5.56 21.17 5.67
N VAL A 20 -4.79 22.17 5.23
CA VAL A 20 -3.73 22.00 4.24
C VAL A 20 -2.41 22.31 4.93
N PRO A 21 -1.50 21.33 5.06
CA PRO A 21 -0.19 21.55 5.68
C PRO A 21 0.59 22.67 5.00
N VAL A 22 1.26 23.52 5.79
CA VAL A 22 2.06 24.64 5.28
C VAL A 22 3.24 24.13 4.44
N GLU A 23 3.74 22.95 4.79
CA GLU A 23 4.84 22.26 4.12
C GLU A 23 4.53 21.91 2.66
N TRP A 24 3.26 21.86 2.27
CA TRP A 24 2.84 21.57 0.90
C TRP A 24 3.02 22.75 -0.06
N ASN A 25 3.25 23.95 0.49
CA ASN A 25 3.55 25.17 -0.24
C ASN A 25 2.53 25.45 -1.37
N VAL A 26 1.25 25.46 -1.01
CA VAL A 26 0.12 25.78 -1.91
C VAL A 26 -0.54 27.09 -1.46
N ASP A 27 -1.30 27.74 -2.34
CA ASP A 27 -2.01 28.98 -2.00
C ASP A 27 -3.17 28.67 -1.04
N LEU A 28 -3.03 29.03 0.25
CA LEU A 28 -4.03 28.78 1.29
C LEU A 28 -5.34 29.57 1.10
N ARG A 29 -5.42 30.49 0.13
CA ARG A 29 -6.66 31.19 -0.23
C ARG A 29 -7.58 30.33 -1.09
N ASP A 30 -7.04 29.30 -1.73
CA ASP A 30 -7.78 28.36 -2.57
C ASP A 30 -8.39 27.20 -1.77
N LYS A 31 -9.42 26.59 -2.35
CA LYS A 31 -9.97 25.32 -1.86
C LYS A 31 -9.28 24.15 -2.56
N TYR A 32 -8.92 23.15 -1.76
CA TYR A 32 -8.30 21.91 -2.20
C TYR A 32 -9.08 20.70 -1.72
N TYR A 33 -8.86 19.59 -2.40
CA TYR A 33 -9.71 18.42 -2.31
C TYR A 33 -8.94 17.13 -2.15
N GLU A 34 -9.62 16.17 -1.53
CA GLU A 34 -9.31 14.76 -1.54
C GLU A 34 -10.26 14.05 -2.48
N LEU A 35 -9.70 13.24 -3.38
CA LEU A 35 -10.47 12.31 -4.20
C LEU A 35 -10.39 10.92 -3.58
N ASP A 36 -11.51 10.47 -3.02
CA ASP A 36 -11.63 9.20 -2.32
C ASP A 36 -12.20 8.11 -3.26
N LEU A 37 -11.30 7.36 -3.90
CA LEU A 37 -11.65 6.20 -4.73
C LEU A 37 -11.48 4.87 -3.97
N LYS A 38 -11.42 4.92 -2.64
CA LYS A 38 -11.28 3.73 -1.81
C LYS A 38 -12.45 2.75 -2.00
N MET A 39 -12.16 1.45 -1.95
CA MET A 39 -13.19 0.39 -2.04
C MET A 39 -14.06 0.46 -3.31
N SER A 40 -13.49 0.93 -4.42
CA SER A 40 -14.20 1.07 -5.70
C SER A 40 -14.09 -0.17 -6.59
N GLN A 41 -13.49 -1.27 -6.10
CA GLN A 41 -13.28 -2.53 -6.82
C GLN A 41 -12.53 -2.35 -8.15
N MET A 42 -11.66 -1.34 -8.23
CA MET A 42 -10.93 -1.00 -9.45
C MET A 42 -9.78 -1.96 -9.68
N LYS A 43 -9.65 -2.48 -10.91
CA LYS A 43 -8.48 -3.27 -11.35
C LYS A 43 -7.42 -2.43 -12.06
N MET A 44 -7.85 -1.30 -12.63
CA MET A 44 -7.01 -0.31 -13.28
C MET A 44 -7.62 1.08 -13.03
N LEU A 45 -6.77 2.09 -12.91
CA LEU A 45 -7.21 3.49 -12.78
C LEU A 45 -7.46 4.06 -14.17
N VAL A 46 -8.70 4.02 -14.63
CA VAL A 46 -9.10 4.51 -15.97
C VAL A 46 -10.31 5.42 -15.84
N PHE A 47 -10.23 6.61 -16.42
CA PHE A 47 -11.33 7.56 -16.49
C PHE A 47 -12.06 7.42 -17.84
N GLY A 48 -13.39 7.31 -17.80
CA GLY A 48 -14.24 7.24 -18.99
C GLY A 48 -14.51 8.60 -19.62
N PHE A 49 -13.75 9.62 -19.24
CA PHE A 49 -13.88 11.01 -19.66
C PHE A 49 -12.49 11.68 -19.72
N GLN A 50 -12.43 12.86 -20.32
CA GLN A 50 -11.23 13.69 -20.33
C GLN A 50 -11.32 14.74 -19.24
N TRP A 51 -10.25 14.90 -18.48
CA TRP A 51 -10.11 15.97 -17.50
C TRP A 51 -10.01 17.33 -18.20
N GLY A 52 -10.50 18.38 -17.53
CA GLY A 52 -10.43 19.75 -18.06
C GLY A 52 -9.01 20.22 -18.33
N ASP A 53 -8.85 21.04 -19.36
CA ASP A 53 -7.59 21.72 -19.67
C ASP A 53 -7.48 23.03 -18.87
N GLU A 54 -6.51 23.10 -17.97
CA GLU A 54 -6.24 24.26 -17.11
C GLU A 54 -5.22 25.23 -17.73
N SER A 55 -4.98 25.16 -19.04
CA SER A 55 -4.10 26.10 -19.75
C SER A 55 -4.64 27.54 -19.79
N GLY A 56 -5.92 27.75 -19.46
CA GLY A 56 -6.61 29.05 -19.41
C GLY A 56 -7.10 29.48 -18.02
N PRO A 57 -7.72 30.67 -17.89
CA PRO A 57 -8.26 31.15 -16.62
C PRO A 57 -9.39 30.23 -16.12
N LEU A 58 -9.22 29.70 -14.91
CA LEU A 58 -10.16 28.76 -14.30
C LEU A 58 -11.56 29.39 -14.10
N PRO A 59 -12.65 28.71 -14.49
CA PRO A 59 -14.01 29.18 -14.25
C PRO A 59 -14.28 29.35 -12.75
N ARG A 60 -15.08 30.35 -12.36
CA ARG A 60 -15.46 30.60 -10.96
C ARG A 60 -16.24 29.45 -10.29
N LEU A 61 -16.90 28.59 -11.08
CA LEU A 61 -17.70 27.44 -10.66
C LEU A 61 -17.34 26.22 -11.52
N ALA A 62 -16.05 25.84 -11.51
CA ALA A 62 -15.59 24.65 -12.21
C ALA A 62 -15.85 23.40 -11.36
N ASN A 63 -16.29 22.31 -12.00
CA ASN A 63 -16.34 20.99 -11.38
C ASN A 63 -14.90 20.51 -11.10
N ILE A 64 -14.71 19.53 -10.20
CA ILE A 64 -13.35 19.05 -9.93
C ILE A 64 -12.76 18.36 -11.17
N THR A 65 -13.62 17.75 -11.97
CA THR A 65 -13.27 17.06 -13.22
C THR A 65 -12.76 18.02 -14.28
N ASP A 66 -13.09 19.31 -14.16
CA ASP A 66 -12.52 20.40 -14.96
C ASP A 66 -11.25 20.99 -14.34
N THR A 67 -10.99 20.74 -13.04
CA THR A 67 -9.89 21.34 -12.26
C THR A 67 -9.10 20.33 -11.41
N PRO A 68 -8.49 19.29 -12.02
CA PRO A 68 -7.76 18.26 -11.28
C PRO A 68 -6.58 18.80 -10.45
N SER A 69 -6.03 19.99 -10.74
CA SER A 69 -4.93 20.57 -9.95
C SER A 69 -5.31 20.93 -8.52
N ARG A 70 -6.61 21.05 -8.22
CA ARG A 70 -7.11 21.30 -6.87
C ARG A 70 -7.14 20.02 -6.01
N ILE A 71 -6.90 18.85 -6.61
CA ILE A 71 -6.80 17.58 -5.89
C ILE A 71 -5.38 17.46 -5.32
N LEU A 72 -5.27 17.51 -4.00
CA LEU A 72 -3.99 17.36 -3.29
C LEU A 72 -3.85 16.00 -2.59
N LYS A 73 -4.97 15.31 -2.34
CA LYS A 73 -4.98 13.94 -1.82
C LYS A 73 -5.72 13.01 -2.75
N LEU A 74 -5.16 11.83 -2.97
CA LEU A 74 -5.76 10.77 -3.77
C LEU A 74 -5.73 9.46 -2.97
N ASP A 75 -6.91 8.93 -2.63
CA ASP A 75 -7.05 7.62 -1.98
C ASP A 75 -7.51 6.58 -3.01
N LEU A 76 -6.62 5.65 -3.34
CA LEU A 76 -6.83 4.48 -4.19
C LEU A 76 -6.85 3.18 -3.38
N SER A 77 -6.87 3.25 -2.04
CA SER A 77 -6.70 2.09 -1.19
C SER A 77 -7.87 1.09 -1.25
N LEU A 78 -7.62 -0.15 -0.83
CA LEU A 78 -8.65 -1.21 -0.80
C LEU A 78 -9.31 -1.43 -2.18
N ASN A 79 -8.51 -1.48 -3.23
CA ASN A 79 -8.96 -1.83 -4.59
C ASN A 79 -8.27 -3.12 -5.05
N GLU A 80 -8.35 -3.44 -6.34
CA GLU A 80 -7.70 -4.59 -6.98
C GLU A 80 -6.65 -4.14 -8.00
N LEU A 81 -6.07 -2.95 -7.83
CA LEU A 81 -5.10 -2.39 -8.77
C LEU A 81 -3.88 -3.30 -8.85
N ILE A 82 -3.50 -3.67 -10.07
CA ILE A 82 -2.30 -4.50 -10.32
C ILE A 82 -1.09 -3.62 -10.63
N ALA A 83 -1.34 -2.42 -11.14
CA ALA A 83 -0.33 -1.43 -11.40
C ALA A 83 -0.85 0.00 -11.21
N LEU A 84 0.06 0.92 -10.91
CA LEU A 84 -0.14 2.33 -11.18
C LEU A 84 0.47 2.65 -12.54
N GLU A 85 -0.33 3.25 -13.41
CA GLU A 85 0.04 3.57 -14.79
C GLU A 85 0.04 5.08 -15.00
N HIS A 86 0.94 5.54 -15.88
CA HIS A 86 1.12 6.94 -16.21
C HIS A 86 -0.19 7.61 -16.63
N GLU A 87 -0.97 6.97 -17.49
CA GLU A 87 -2.23 7.48 -18.04
C GLU A 87 -3.25 7.82 -16.97
N GLY A 88 -3.38 6.96 -15.94
CA GLY A 88 -4.32 7.16 -14.84
C GLY A 88 -3.88 8.25 -13.86
N LEU A 89 -2.57 8.48 -13.73
CA LEU A 89 -2.00 9.45 -12.78
C LEU A 89 -1.75 10.84 -13.39
N LEU A 90 -1.69 10.95 -14.72
CA LEU A 90 -1.44 12.18 -15.46
C LEU A 90 -2.24 13.42 -15.01
N PRO A 91 -3.53 13.32 -14.64
CA PRO A 91 -4.30 14.48 -14.18
C PRO A 91 -3.80 15.06 -12.85
N PHE A 92 -3.20 14.23 -12.01
CA PHE A 92 -3.00 14.49 -10.58
C PHE A 92 -1.64 15.11 -10.23
N LYS A 93 -1.10 15.97 -11.10
CA LYS A 93 0.27 16.52 -10.97
C LYS A 93 0.51 17.34 -9.68
N GLN A 94 -0.55 17.82 -9.04
CA GLN A 94 -0.49 18.58 -7.79
C GLN A 94 -0.71 17.72 -6.54
N VAL A 95 -0.92 16.41 -6.67
CA VAL A 95 -1.10 15.55 -5.50
C VAL A 95 0.13 15.58 -4.60
N ARG A 96 -0.14 15.75 -3.30
CA ARG A 96 0.82 15.75 -2.20
C ARG A 96 0.76 14.43 -1.42
N GLU A 97 -0.40 13.81 -1.33
CA GLU A 97 -0.55 12.50 -0.69
C GLU A 97 -1.26 11.50 -1.60
N LEU A 98 -0.61 10.36 -1.83
CA LEU A 98 -1.19 9.23 -2.54
C LEU A 98 -1.24 8.03 -1.60
N ASN A 99 -2.44 7.56 -1.31
CA ASN A 99 -2.66 6.29 -0.64
C ASN A 99 -3.08 5.24 -1.67
N ALA A 100 -2.20 4.30 -2.01
CA ALA A 100 -2.48 3.17 -2.88
C ALA A 100 -2.29 1.82 -2.15
N SER A 101 -2.45 1.83 -0.81
CA SER A 101 -2.31 0.65 0.02
C SER A 101 -3.43 -0.38 -0.22
N LEU A 102 -3.21 -1.63 0.23
CA LEU A 102 -4.23 -2.69 0.18
C LEU A 102 -4.77 -2.93 -1.25
N ASN A 103 -3.85 -3.11 -2.18
CA ASN A 103 -4.12 -3.43 -3.58
C ASN A 103 -3.33 -4.70 -3.97
N ARG A 104 -3.12 -4.93 -5.26
CA ARG A 104 -2.26 -6.00 -5.80
C ARG A 104 -1.14 -5.42 -6.65
N ILE A 105 -0.70 -4.21 -6.32
CA ILE A 105 0.26 -3.44 -7.11
C ILE A 105 1.60 -4.18 -7.07
N ASN A 106 2.13 -4.50 -8.24
CA ASN A 106 3.49 -5.02 -8.39
C ASN A 106 4.37 -4.11 -9.26
N LYS A 107 3.77 -3.13 -9.93
CA LYS A 107 4.43 -2.14 -10.80
C LYS A 107 3.77 -0.79 -10.63
N PHE A 108 4.55 0.27 -10.63
CA PHE A 108 4.02 1.63 -10.47
C PHE A 108 4.72 2.59 -11.44
N ILE A 109 4.71 2.20 -12.72
CA ILE A 109 5.30 2.93 -13.84
C ILE A 109 4.38 4.12 -14.14
N GLY A 110 4.84 5.34 -13.90
CA GLY A 110 4.04 6.55 -14.05
C GLY A 110 3.92 7.37 -12.78
N ILE A 111 4.39 6.86 -11.63
CA ILE A 111 4.37 7.64 -10.39
C ILE A 111 5.27 8.87 -10.46
N GLU A 112 6.28 8.86 -11.31
CA GLU A 112 7.22 9.96 -11.57
C GLU A 112 6.54 11.26 -12.06
N VAL A 113 5.29 11.19 -12.54
CA VAL A 113 4.51 12.39 -12.90
C VAL A 113 4.10 13.21 -11.68
N LEU A 114 4.03 12.58 -10.50
CA LEU A 114 3.62 13.18 -9.24
C LEU A 114 4.81 13.88 -8.55
N LYS A 115 5.42 14.85 -9.22
CA LYS A 115 6.66 15.51 -8.76
C LYS A 115 6.54 16.24 -7.42
N ASN A 116 5.32 16.61 -7.05
CA ASN A 116 5.01 17.30 -5.81
C ASN A 116 4.61 16.35 -4.66
N LEU A 117 4.66 15.03 -4.89
CA LEU A 117 4.26 14.04 -3.91
C LEU A 117 5.13 14.16 -2.66
N TYR A 118 4.47 14.34 -1.52
CA TYR A 118 5.06 14.50 -0.19
C TYR A 118 4.98 13.20 0.61
N SER A 119 3.86 12.48 0.50
CA SER A 119 3.62 11.19 1.16
C SER A 119 3.09 10.15 0.17
N LEU A 120 3.67 8.95 0.22
CA LEU A 120 3.27 7.82 -0.60
C LEU A 120 3.08 6.57 0.28
N ASP A 121 1.87 6.03 0.27
CA ASP A 121 1.56 4.74 0.87
C ASP A 121 1.30 3.67 -0.20
N LEU A 122 2.19 2.69 -0.27
CA LEU A 122 2.12 1.51 -1.12
C LEU A 122 2.10 0.21 -0.28
N SER A 123 1.74 0.30 1.01
CA SER A 123 1.72 -0.85 1.90
C SER A 123 0.66 -1.88 1.52
N HIS A 124 0.82 -3.14 1.93
CA HIS A 124 -0.11 -4.22 1.62
C HIS A 124 -0.36 -4.37 0.11
N ASN A 125 0.72 -4.58 -0.63
CA ASN A 125 0.72 -4.81 -2.07
C ASN A 125 1.62 -6.03 -2.39
N SER A 126 1.98 -6.24 -3.65
CA SER A 126 2.85 -7.34 -4.09
C SER A 126 4.11 -6.78 -4.77
N ILE A 127 4.68 -5.72 -4.20
CA ILE A 127 5.88 -5.07 -4.72
C ILE A 127 7.10 -5.87 -4.28
N ASN A 128 7.91 -6.31 -5.24
CA ASN A 128 9.14 -7.06 -4.98
C ASN A 128 10.41 -6.30 -5.37
N ARG A 129 10.29 -5.15 -6.04
CA ARG A 129 11.40 -4.28 -6.44
C ARG A 129 11.01 -2.81 -6.31
N ILE A 130 11.95 -1.99 -5.86
CA ILE A 130 11.81 -0.54 -5.84
C ILE A 130 12.38 0.00 -7.15
N GLU A 131 11.51 0.48 -8.03
CA GLU A 131 11.85 1.07 -9.33
C GLU A 131 11.01 2.33 -9.57
N ASN A 132 11.35 3.17 -10.55
CA ASN A 132 10.51 4.29 -10.99
C ASN A 132 10.15 5.36 -9.93
N LEU A 133 10.85 5.41 -8.78
CA LEU A 133 10.75 6.53 -7.83
C LEU A 133 11.70 7.70 -8.15
N VAL A 134 12.42 7.61 -9.27
CA VAL A 134 13.35 8.65 -9.73
C VAL A 134 12.57 9.94 -10.01
N GLY A 135 13.06 11.07 -9.50
CA GLY A 135 12.44 12.38 -9.74
C GLY A 135 11.37 12.79 -8.71
N LEU A 136 11.00 11.91 -7.77
CA LEU A 136 10.15 12.26 -6.62
C LEU A 136 10.95 13.04 -5.56
N SER A 137 11.53 14.18 -5.94
CA SER A 137 12.42 14.98 -5.10
C SER A 137 11.73 15.62 -3.89
N SER A 138 10.40 15.68 -3.89
CA SER A 138 9.58 16.24 -2.82
C SER A 138 9.11 15.20 -1.81
N LEU A 139 9.35 13.91 -2.07
CA LEU A 139 8.82 12.82 -1.26
C LEU A 139 9.55 12.75 0.09
N VAL A 140 8.79 12.88 1.18
CA VAL A 140 9.29 12.90 2.56
C VAL A 140 8.96 11.60 3.29
N ILE A 141 7.79 11.03 3.01
CA ILE A 141 7.27 9.83 3.67
C ILE A 141 7.00 8.76 2.63
N LEU A 142 7.57 7.57 2.83
CA LEU A 142 7.34 6.40 1.99
C LEU A 142 7.02 5.18 2.85
N ASN A 143 5.83 4.61 2.63
CA ASN A 143 5.41 3.36 3.24
C ASN A 143 5.35 2.24 2.21
N LEU A 144 6.23 1.25 2.36
CA LEU A 144 6.33 0.03 1.56
C LEU A 144 6.18 -1.22 2.44
N SER A 145 5.61 -1.10 3.63
CA SER A 145 5.41 -2.23 4.53
C SER A 145 4.44 -3.27 3.97
N MET A 146 4.56 -4.54 4.41
CA MET A 146 3.69 -5.63 3.96
C MET A 146 3.71 -5.78 2.42
N ASN A 147 4.91 -5.96 1.88
CA ASN A 147 5.19 -6.24 0.48
C ASN A 147 6.16 -7.43 0.40
N ASP A 148 6.63 -7.75 -0.80
CA ASP A 148 7.51 -8.90 -1.07
C ASP A 148 8.96 -8.45 -1.38
N LEU A 149 9.43 -7.34 -0.80
CA LEU A 149 10.76 -6.81 -1.06
C LEU A 149 11.85 -7.70 -0.46
N GLU A 150 12.79 -8.15 -1.29
CA GLU A 150 13.99 -8.89 -0.86
C GLU A 150 15.27 -8.04 -0.83
N ASP A 151 15.28 -6.96 -1.62
CA ASP A 151 16.44 -6.10 -1.82
C ASP A 151 16.02 -4.64 -2.04
N ILE A 152 16.79 -3.71 -1.48
CA ILE A 152 16.65 -2.26 -1.67
C ILE A 152 17.92 -1.61 -2.24
N SER A 153 18.89 -2.39 -2.71
CA SER A 153 20.17 -1.90 -3.24
C SER A 153 20.02 -0.93 -4.43
N TYR A 154 18.89 -1.03 -5.15
CA TYR A 154 18.53 -0.17 -6.28
C TYR A 154 17.70 1.07 -5.88
N MET A 155 17.60 1.38 -4.59
CA MET A 155 16.91 2.58 -4.12
C MET A 155 17.50 3.82 -4.83
N PRO A 156 16.67 4.63 -5.52
CA PRO A 156 17.18 5.84 -6.14
C PRO A 156 17.62 6.85 -5.07
N SER A 157 18.43 7.84 -5.45
CA SER A 157 18.82 8.91 -4.54
C SER A 157 17.61 9.77 -4.17
N MET A 158 17.06 9.57 -2.97
CA MET A 158 15.89 10.31 -2.49
C MET A 158 16.32 11.41 -1.51
N VAL A 159 16.59 12.59 -2.05
CA VAL A 159 17.23 13.71 -1.33
C VAL A 159 16.37 14.36 -0.24
N SER A 160 15.07 14.07 -0.20
CA SER A 160 14.11 14.65 0.75
C SER A 160 13.46 13.62 1.66
N LEU A 161 13.68 12.32 1.42
CA LEU A 161 13.02 11.27 2.19
C LEU A 161 13.53 11.30 3.63
N LYS A 162 12.60 11.38 4.58
CA LYS A 162 12.86 11.40 6.03
C LYS A 162 12.33 10.16 6.72
N VAL A 163 11.18 9.66 6.28
CA VAL A 163 10.49 8.53 6.92
C VAL A 163 10.34 7.40 5.91
N LEU A 164 10.91 6.24 6.23
CA LEU A 164 10.81 5.02 5.42
C LEU A 164 10.32 3.85 6.26
N ASN A 165 9.20 3.26 5.84
CA ASN A 165 8.65 2.05 6.44
C ASN A 165 8.73 0.87 5.47
N LEU A 166 9.48 -0.15 5.86
CA LEU A 166 9.74 -1.40 5.15
C LEU A 166 9.38 -2.62 6.02
N ASN A 167 8.54 -2.45 7.04
CA ASN A 167 8.13 -3.53 7.94
C ASN A 167 7.48 -4.68 7.19
N ASN A 168 7.64 -5.92 7.68
CA ASN A 168 7.03 -7.12 7.09
C ASN A 168 7.33 -7.26 5.59
N ASN A 169 8.62 -7.32 5.26
CA ASN A 169 9.13 -7.67 3.94
C ASN A 169 10.08 -8.88 4.10
N HIS A 170 10.92 -9.15 3.10
CA HIS A 170 11.85 -10.27 3.07
C HIS A 170 13.33 -9.84 3.01
N LEU A 171 13.62 -8.60 3.40
CA LEU A 171 14.96 -8.00 3.30
C LEU A 171 15.99 -8.76 4.13
N LYS A 172 17.15 -9.04 3.53
CA LYS A 172 18.29 -9.69 4.20
C LYS A 172 19.43 -8.71 4.54
N SER A 173 19.46 -7.59 3.83
CA SER A 173 20.42 -6.50 4.00
C SER A 173 19.69 -5.15 3.98
N LEU A 174 20.40 -4.12 4.42
CA LEU A 174 19.99 -2.72 4.31
C LEU A 174 20.81 -1.97 3.25
N ASP A 175 21.60 -2.67 2.43
CA ASP A 175 22.31 -2.03 1.31
C ASP A 175 21.34 -1.29 0.41
N GLY A 176 21.62 -0.03 0.11
CA GLY A 176 20.73 0.90 -0.59
C GLY A 176 20.24 2.06 0.29
N VAL A 177 20.19 1.90 1.62
CA VAL A 177 19.82 2.99 2.54
C VAL A 177 20.77 4.19 2.48
N GLN A 178 22.00 3.99 1.99
CA GLN A 178 22.98 5.06 1.80
C GLN A 178 22.51 6.10 0.76
N ALA A 179 21.56 5.75 -0.11
CA ALA A 179 20.93 6.67 -1.07
C ALA A 179 19.94 7.67 -0.42
N LEU A 180 19.76 7.60 0.91
CA LEU A 180 18.76 8.37 1.66
C LEU A 180 19.44 9.33 2.67
N PRO A 181 20.07 10.42 2.21
CA PRO A 181 20.96 11.25 3.04
C PRO A 181 20.27 12.02 4.17
N LYS A 182 18.94 12.20 4.10
CA LYS A 182 18.12 12.91 5.09
C LYS A 182 17.22 12.00 5.93
N LEU A 183 17.41 10.68 5.86
CA LEU A 183 16.58 9.73 6.58
C LEU A 183 16.68 9.96 8.09
N THR A 184 15.55 10.18 8.75
CA THR A 184 15.43 10.37 10.21
C THR A 184 14.73 9.20 10.87
N GLU A 185 13.83 8.51 10.17
CA GLU A 185 13.07 7.39 10.71
C GLU A 185 13.09 6.20 9.74
N LEU A 186 13.52 5.05 10.25
CA LEU A 186 13.56 3.80 9.51
C LEU A 186 12.88 2.67 10.30
N SER A 187 11.86 2.07 9.70
CA SER A 187 11.19 0.88 10.23
C SER A 187 11.41 -0.31 9.30
N VAL A 188 12.05 -1.36 9.81
CA VAL A 188 12.39 -2.60 9.09
C VAL A 188 12.03 -3.84 9.91
N GLN A 189 11.06 -3.71 10.82
CA GLN A 189 10.57 -4.77 11.69
C GLN A 189 10.08 -5.98 10.87
N ARG A 190 10.29 -7.20 11.39
CA ARG A 190 9.83 -8.45 10.74
C ARG A 190 10.38 -8.59 9.32
N ASN A 191 11.70 -8.52 9.20
CA ASN A 191 12.46 -8.86 8.01
C ASN A 191 13.46 -9.98 8.34
N ASN A 192 14.42 -10.25 7.45
CA ASN A 192 15.48 -11.24 7.62
C ASN A 192 16.87 -10.60 7.77
N ILE A 193 16.95 -9.35 8.25
CA ILE A 193 18.19 -8.57 8.31
C ILE A 193 19.14 -9.17 9.35
N THR A 194 20.40 -9.38 8.98
CA THR A 194 21.40 -10.03 9.84
C THR A 194 22.36 -9.07 10.53
N ASN A 195 22.50 -7.85 10.02
CA ASN A 195 23.36 -6.80 10.56
C ASN A 195 22.89 -5.43 10.07
N ILE A 196 23.37 -4.37 10.73
CA ILE A 196 22.99 -2.98 10.44
C ILE A 196 24.16 -2.12 9.92
N LEU A 197 25.25 -2.75 9.43
CA LEU A 197 26.41 -2.05 8.90
C LEU A 197 26.08 -0.98 7.84
N PRO A 198 25.11 -1.20 6.92
CA PRO A 198 24.75 -0.19 5.92
C PRO A 198 24.25 1.13 6.50
N LEU A 199 23.81 1.16 7.77
CA LEU A 199 23.34 2.38 8.43
C LEU A 199 24.47 3.33 8.86
N THR A 200 25.74 2.94 8.78
CA THR A 200 26.88 3.77 9.21
C THR A 200 26.92 5.18 8.59
N SER A 201 26.37 5.37 7.39
CA SER A 201 26.30 6.68 6.73
C SER A 201 25.02 7.48 7.03
N CYS A 202 24.06 6.93 7.78
CA CYS A 202 22.76 7.53 8.05
C CYS A 202 22.83 8.49 9.26
N PHE A 203 23.70 9.51 9.20
CA PHE A 203 23.99 10.41 10.34
C PHE A 203 22.79 11.21 10.88
N HIS A 204 21.71 11.31 10.10
CA HIS A 204 20.46 11.99 10.48
C HIS A 204 19.45 11.08 11.18
N LEU A 205 19.73 9.77 11.26
CA LEU A 205 18.79 8.80 11.81
C LEU A 205 18.54 9.03 13.30
N GLN A 206 17.28 9.16 13.67
CA GLN A 206 16.76 9.42 15.01
C GLN A 206 15.97 8.24 15.55
N ILE A 207 15.24 7.53 14.68
CA ILE A 207 14.39 6.40 15.04
C ILE A 207 14.74 5.20 14.17
N LEU A 208 15.09 4.09 14.80
CA LEU A 208 15.32 2.80 14.15
C LEU A 208 14.46 1.72 14.81
N ASN A 209 13.49 1.18 14.07
CA ASN A 209 12.81 -0.05 14.46
C ASN A 209 13.31 -1.22 13.62
N ALA A 210 14.19 -2.04 14.18
CA ALA A 210 14.73 -3.26 13.58
C ALA A 210 14.28 -4.53 14.34
N ALA A 211 13.18 -4.46 15.07
CA ALA A 211 12.67 -5.57 15.86
C ALA A 211 12.32 -6.80 15.00
N SER A 212 12.36 -7.99 15.61
CA SER A 212 12.00 -9.26 14.96
C SER A 212 12.76 -9.49 13.64
N ASN A 213 14.08 -9.34 13.67
CA ASN A 213 15.00 -9.63 12.57
C ASN A 213 15.98 -10.73 12.99
N LYS A 214 17.11 -10.87 12.28
CA LYS A 214 18.17 -11.86 12.54
C LYS A 214 19.49 -11.20 12.93
N VAL A 215 19.45 -9.99 13.50
CA VAL A 215 20.64 -9.26 13.95
C VAL A 215 21.31 -10.05 15.06
N ASN A 216 22.57 -10.44 14.86
CA ASN A 216 23.22 -11.47 15.69
C ASN A 216 24.61 -11.12 16.23
N SER A 217 25.12 -9.91 15.95
CA SER A 217 26.42 -9.46 16.46
C SER A 217 26.27 -8.14 17.20
N LEU A 218 26.30 -8.17 18.54
CA LEU A 218 26.30 -6.96 19.35
C LEU A 218 27.53 -6.10 19.06
N HIS A 219 28.72 -6.69 18.94
CA HIS A 219 29.96 -5.97 18.66
C HIS A 219 29.85 -5.11 17.39
N THR A 220 29.35 -5.69 16.30
CA THR A 220 29.14 -4.97 15.04
C THR A 220 28.08 -3.89 15.20
N THR A 221 26.95 -4.20 15.84
CA THR A 221 25.87 -3.24 16.09
C THR A 221 26.38 -2.03 16.88
N VAL A 222 27.08 -2.25 17.99
CA VAL A 222 27.69 -1.20 18.84
C VAL A 222 28.60 -0.29 18.01
N GLY A 223 29.45 -0.85 17.15
CA GLY A 223 30.32 -0.07 16.26
C GLY A 223 29.57 0.80 15.23
N VAL A 224 28.35 0.42 14.83
CA VAL A 224 27.48 1.28 14.00
C VAL A 224 26.86 2.37 14.86
N LEU A 225 26.37 2.01 16.05
CA LEU A 225 25.70 2.94 16.96
C LEU A 225 26.63 4.07 17.43
N THR A 226 27.95 3.85 17.48
CA THR A 226 28.90 4.91 17.80
C THR A 226 28.90 6.03 16.76
N GLU A 227 28.59 5.75 15.49
CA GLU A 227 28.55 6.76 14.43
C GLU A 227 27.21 7.51 14.39
N LEU A 228 26.12 6.87 14.83
CA LEU A 228 24.76 7.41 14.78
C LEU A 228 24.43 8.33 15.96
N LYS A 229 25.09 9.49 16.00
CA LYS A 229 25.02 10.43 17.15
C LYS A 229 23.65 11.03 17.43
N ARG A 230 22.75 11.06 16.44
CA ARG A 230 21.38 11.59 16.54
C ARG A 230 20.33 10.54 16.88
N LEU A 231 20.73 9.28 17.04
CA LEU A 231 19.81 8.18 17.28
C LEU A 231 19.25 8.24 18.70
N GLU A 232 17.93 8.37 18.81
CA GLU A 232 17.20 8.58 20.06
C GLU A 232 16.35 7.36 20.44
N VAL A 233 15.79 6.66 19.44
CA VAL A 233 14.89 5.53 19.65
C VAL A 233 15.38 4.33 18.85
N ILE A 234 15.57 3.21 19.52
CA ILE A 234 15.95 1.94 18.90
C ILE A 234 15.06 0.81 19.40
N ALA A 235 14.64 -0.07 18.49
CA ALA A 235 14.06 -1.35 18.83
C ALA A 235 14.82 -2.49 18.13
N PHE A 236 15.39 -3.41 18.89
CA PHE A 236 15.94 -4.69 18.42
C PHE A 236 15.26 -5.91 19.07
N HIS A 237 14.23 -5.75 19.89
CA HIS A 237 13.52 -6.89 20.50
C HIS A 237 13.13 -7.95 19.46
N GLY A 238 13.27 -9.23 19.81
CA GLY A 238 13.08 -10.35 18.89
C GLY A 238 14.25 -10.59 17.92
N ASN A 239 15.43 -10.03 18.18
CA ASN A 239 16.68 -10.38 17.48
C ASN A 239 17.59 -11.25 18.36
N PRO A 240 18.47 -12.10 17.77
CA PRO A 240 19.45 -12.87 18.52
C PRO A 240 20.34 -12.04 19.47
N ILE A 241 20.72 -10.80 19.11
CA ILE A 241 21.52 -9.91 19.97
C ILE A 241 20.89 -9.62 21.34
N GLU A 242 19.56 -9.71 21.47
CA GLU A 242 18.86 -9.48 22.73
C GLU A 242 19.26 -10.47 23.83
N ARG A 243 19.78 -11.65 23.46
CA ARG A 243 20.21 -12.70 24.39
C ARG A 243 21.62 -12.49 24.93
N GLU A 244 22.37 -11.53 24.40
CA GLU A 244 23.72 -11.25 24.87
C GLU A 244 23.70 -10.58 26.25
N LYS A 245 24.57 -11.04 27.17
CA LYS A 245 24.56 -10.63 28.59
C LYS A 245 24.73 -9.13 28.79
N ASN A 246 25.45 -8.48 27.89
CA ASN A 246 25.84 -7.08 27.88
C ASN A 246 25.01 -6.22 26.92
N TYR A 247 23.96 -6.78 26.27
CA TYR A 247 23.14 -6.13 25.26
C TYR A 247 22.75 -4.69 25.62
N GLN A 248 22.02 -4.50 26.73
CA GLN A 248 21.56 -3.18 27.14
C GLN A 248 22.74 -2.28 27.55
N THR A 249 23.71 -2.80 28.30
CA THR A 249 24.82 -1.98 28.82
C THR A 249 25.71 -1.44 27.70
N ASP A 250 26.00 -2.26 26.70
CA ASP A 250 26.88 -1.86 25.60
C ASP A 250 26.19 -0.91 24.64
N ILE A 251 24.92 -1.12 24.32
CA ILE A 251 24.11 -0.17 23.52
C ILE A 251 24.06 1.19 24.21
N LEU A 252 23.82 1.24 25.52
CA LEU A 252 23.75 2.50 26.26
C LEU A 252 25.11 3.20 26.36
N ARG A 253 26.21 2.46 26.42
CA ARG A 253 27.57 3.03 26.43
C ARG A 253 27.99 3.57 25.07
N SER A 254 27.50 2.98 23.98
CA SER A 254 27.90 3.34 22.62
C SER A 254 27.00 4.35 21.92
N SER A 255 25.87 4.74 22.54
CA SER A 255 24.86 5.58 21.91
C SER A 255 24.20 6.59 22.87
N ASN A 256 23.53 7.59 22.29
CA ASN A 256 22.74 8.60 23.03
C ASN A 256 21.25 8.22 23.14
N VAL A 257 20.93 6.95 22.96
CA VAL A 257 19.55 6.46 22.88
C VAL A 257 18.80 6.74 24.18
N MET A 258 17.61 7.31 24.03
CA MET A 258 16.66 7.64 25.08
C MET A 258 15.65 6.52 25.31
N THR A 259 15.31 5.77 24.24
CA THR A 259 14.36 4.66 24.27
C THR A 259 14.96 3.43 23.59
N LEU A 260 15.09 2.33 24.33
CA LEU A 260 15.52 1.03 23.82
C LEU A 260 14.39 0.02 24.03
N ASP A 261 13.96 -0.65 22.96
CA ASP A 261 12.92 -1.70 23.00
C ASP A 261 11.62 -1.26 23.67
N ASN A 262 11.18 -0.05 23.33
CA ASN A 262 10.00 0.63 23.91
C ASN A 262 10.12 0.97 25.39
N ILE A 263 11.32 0.89 25.97
CA ILE A 263 11.61 1.25 27.35
C ILE A 263 12.45 2.53 27.36
N SER A 264 11.98 3.55 28.08
CA SER A 264 12.79 4.76 28.32
C SER A 264 13.95 4.39 29.24
N VAL A 265 15.17 4.55 28.72
CA VAL A 265 16.43 4.17 29.38
C VAL A 265 17.18 5.37 29.94
N ARG A 266 16.76 6.58 29.58
CA ARG A 266 17.32 7.85 30.07
C ARG A 266 16.19 8.84 30.39
N PRO A 267 16.33 9.67 31.44
CA PRO A 267 15.35 10.69 31.77
C PRO A 267 15.25 11.76 30.67
N LEU A 268 14.04 12.18 30.34
CA LEU A 268 13.80 13.23 29.35
C LEU A 268 14.52 14.55 29.73
N PRO A 269 15.16 15.25 28.77
CA PRO A 269 15.73 16.57 29.01
C PRO A 269 14.66 17.54 29.53
N LYS A 270 15.01 18.36 30.53
CA LYS A 270 14.07 19.33 31.14
C LYS A 270 13.53 20.36 30.15
N GLU A 271 14.27 20.64 29.08
CA GLU A 271 13.90 21.57 28.00
C GLU A 271 12.73 21.08 27.16
N ASN A 272 12.49 19.76 27.14
CA ASN A 272 11.38 19.13 26.41
C ASN A 272 10.14 18.90 27.29
N LEU A 273 10.15 19.41 28.53
CA LEU A 273 8.95 19.39 29.36
C LEU A 273 7.97 20.44 28.82
N PRO A 274 6.66 20.12 28.71
CA PRO A 274 5.66 21.09 28.35
C PRO A 274 5.76 22.32 29.26
N SER A 275 5.83 23.52 28.66
CA SER A 275 5.75 24.77 29.41
C SER A 275 4.43 24.78 30.19
N TYR A 276 4.52 24.65 31.50
CA TYR A 276 3.34 24.71 32.37
C TYR A 276 3.09 26.17 32.69
N ASP A 277 2.00 26.71 32.16
CA ASP A 277 1.57 28.07 32.48
C ASP A 277 1.07 28.09 33.93
N ALA A 278 1.90 28.57 34.86
CA ALA A 278 1.62 28.60 36.29
C ALA A 278 0.59 29.70 36.67
N GLY A 279 -0.32 30.04 35.75
CA GLY A 279 -1.28 31.13 35.85
C GLY A 279 -2.67 30.75 36.41
N SER A 280 -2.94 29.48 36.71
CA SER A 280 -4.17 29.10 37.41
C SER A 280 -3.81 28.56 38.78
N GLY A 281 -4.26 29.25 39.82
CA GLY A 281 -3.98 29.00 41.24
C GLY A 281 -4.53 27.68 41.78
N ARG A 282 -4.14 26.54 41.19
CA ARG A 282 -4.27 25.23 41.78
C ARG A 282 -2.98 24.93 42.52
N HIS A 283 -3.05 24.93 43.84
CA HIS A 283 -2.00 24.42 44.71
C HIS A 283 -1.60 23.01 44.24
N ILE A 284 -0.34 22.86 43.84
CA ILE A 284 0.23 21.58 43.43
C ILE A 284 0.32 20.71 44.68
N GLN A 285 -0.65 19.82 44.89
CA GLN A 285 -0.68 18.90 46.02
C GLN A 285 0.08 17.62 45.64
N ASN A 286 1.41 17.64 45.81
CA ASN A 286 2.31 16.48 45.70
C ASN A 286 2.60 15.96 44.27
N ILE A 287 3.88 15.71 43.97
CA ILE A 287 4.37 15.10 42.71
C ILE A 287 3.70 13.74 42.45
N GLU A 288 3.36 12.99 43.49
CA GLU A 288 2.78 11.66 43.33
C GLU A 288 1.36 11.71 42.72
N THR A 289 0.56 12.71 43.09
CA THR A 289 -0.79 12.89 42.50
C THR A 289 -0.72 13.33 41.03
N LEU A 290 0.30 14.13 40.67
CA LEU A 290 0.59 14.50 39.28
C LEU A 290 1.03 13.30 38.46
N LYS A 291 1.87 12.42 39.01
CA LYS A 291 2.25 11.16 38.36
C LYS A 291 1.03 10.27 38.15
N ASP A 292 0.16 10.15 39.13
CA ASP A 292 -1.03 9.31 39.02
C ASP A 292 -2.05 9.87 38.03
N ALA A 293 -2.26 11.20 38.02
CA ALA A 293 -3.08 11.86 37.01
C ALA A 293 -2.49 11.70 35.60
N ALA A 294 -1.16 11.80 35.44
CA ALA A 294 -0.50 11.55 34.18
C ALA A 294 -0.66 10.09 33.74
N LYS A 295 -0.42 9.11 34.63
CA LYS A 295 -0.65 7.68 34.35
C LYS A 295 -2.09 7.44 33.90
N GLN A 296 -3.07 8.02 34.59
CA GLN A 296 -4.48 7.86 34.25
C GLN A 296 -4.80 8.46 32.87
N ALA A 297 -4.32 9.67 32.58
CA ALA A 297 -4.53 10.30 31.27
C ALA A 297 -3.88 9.48 30.13
N PHE A 298 -2.69 8.92 30.35
CA PHE A 298 -2.06 8.01 29.39
C PHE A 298 -2.83 6.70 29.22
N GLN A 299 -3.35 6.12 30.32
CA GLN A 299 -4.19 4.91 30.28
C GLN A 299 -5.50 5.15 29.51
N GLU A 300 -6.15 6.29 29.72
CA GLU A 300 -7.36 6.69 28.99
C GLU A 300 -7.07 6.86 27.49
N ARG A 301 -5.99 7.59 27.12
CA ARG A 301 -5.55 7.71 25.73
C ARG A 301 -5.21 6.38 25.09
N MET A 302 -4.54 5.49 25.82
CA MET A 302 -4.21 4.15 25.34
C MET A 302 -5.49 3.33 25.12
N LYS A 303 -6.49 3.44 26.01
CA LYS A 303 -7.78 2.78 25.87
C LYS A 303 -8.56 3.30 24.66
N GLU A 304 -8.58 4.61 24.44
CA GLU A 304 -9.20 5.22 23.25
C GLU A 304 -8.51 4.77 21.95
N SER A 305 -7.17 4.81 21.91
CA SER A 305 -6.40 4.38 20.74
C SER A 305 -6.61 2.89 20.45
N LYS A 306 -6.62 2.06 21.50
CA LYS A 306 -6.95 0.63 21.40
C LYS A 306 -8.38 0.42 20.87
N GLY A 307 -9.37 1.15 21.38
CA GLY A 307 -10.76 1.07 20.90
C GLY A 307 -10.88 1.37 19.41
N ARG A 308 -10.24 2.44 18.92
CA ARG A 308 -10.19 2.76 17.48
C ARG A 308 -9.52 1.65 16.66
N MET A 309 -8.42 1.08 17.17
CA MET A 309 -7.73 -0.02 16.50
C MET A 309 -8.59 -1.28 16.43
N GLU A 310 -9.31 -1.61 17.52
CA GLU A 310 -10.24 -2.74 17.59
C GLU A 310 -11.43 -2.55 16.63
N GLU A 311 -11.97 -1.33 16.50
CA GLU A 311 -12.99 -1.01 15.51
C GLU A 311 -12.49 -1.26 14.07
N ASN A 312 -11.27 -0.83 13.75
CA ASN A 312 -10.65 -1.08 12.44
C ASN A 312 -10.44 -2.58 12.18
N VAL A 313 -9.97 -3.33 13.18
CA VAL A 313 -9.81 -4.78 13.08
C VAL A 313 -11.16 -5.46 12.86
N ASN A 314 -12.19 -5.07 13.62
CA ASN A 314 -13.54 -5.61 13.47
C ASN A 314 -14.13 -5.29 12.08
N PHE A 315 -13.88 -4.10 11.55
CA PHE A 315 -14.28 -3.73 10.19
C PHE A 315 -13.61 -4.65 9.15
N LEU A 316 -12.30 -4.86 9.25
CA LEU A 316 -11.56 -5.75 8.35
C LEU A 316 -12.04 -7.21 8.46
N GLN A 317 -12.32 -7.70 9.68
CA GLN A 317 -12.87 -9.03 9.90
C GLN A 317 -14.25 -9.21 9.26
N ARG A 318 -15.14 -8.21 9.40
CA ARG A 318 -16.45 -8.23 8.71
C ARG A 318 -16.27 -8.28 7.20
N ARG A 319 -15.34 -7.50 6.65
CA ARG A 319 -15.07 -7.52 5.21
C ARG A 319 -14.52 -8.86 4.73
N ILE A 320 -13.68 -9.53 5.52
CA ILE A 320 -13.20 -10.88 5.21
C ILE A 320 -14.40 -11.85 5.12
N ILE A 321 -15.34 -11.77 6.07
CA ILE A 321 -16.55 -12.60 6.06
C ILE A 321 -17.41 -12.27 4.83
N ASP A 322 -17.60 -10.99 4.50
CA ASP A 322 -18.36 -10.58 3.32
C ASP A 322 -17.72 -11.13 2.03
N LEU A 323 -16.41 -11.03 1.89
CA LEU A 323 -15.66 -11.58 0.75
C LEU A 323 -15.77 -13.11 0.67
N GLN A 324 -15.76 -13.80 1.82
CA GLN A 324 -15.98 -15.25 1.86
C GLN A 324 -17.40 -15.62 1.42
N ASN A 325 -18.40 -14.86 1.84
CA ASN A 325 -19.79 -15.08 1.40
C ASN A 325 -19.96 -14.79 -0.09
N GLU A 326 -19.37 -13.68 -0.59
CA GLU A 326 -19.35 -13.35 -2.02
C GLU A 326 -18.70 -14.49 -2.85
N TYR A 327 -17.62 -15.10 -2.34
CA TYR A 327 -16.99 -16.26 -2.98
C TYR A 327 -17.91 -17.49 -3.01
N VAL A 328 -18.60 -17.80 -1.90
CA VAL A 328 -19.55 -18.92 -1.83
C VAL A 328 -20.73 -18.69 -2.79
N ASP A 329 -21.27 -17.48 -2.85
CA ASP A 329 -22.34 -17.13 -3.78
C ASP A 329 -21.89 -17.26 -5.23
N TYR A 330 -20.66 -16.86 -5.54
CA TYR A 330 -20.05 -17.06 -6.85
C TYR A 330 -19.94 -18.54 -7.22
N GLU A 331 -19.45 -19.40 -6.31
CA GLU A 331 -19.39 -20.84 -6.53
C GLU A 331 -20.77 -21.46 -6.76
N ASN A 332 -21.77 -21.07 -5.98
CA ASN A 332 -23.14 -21.57 -6.11
C ASN A 332 -23.77 -21.15 -7.45
N LYS A 333 -23.50 -19.92 -7.88
CA LYS A 333 -23.93 -19.43 -9.20
C LYS A 333 -23.28 -20.22 -10.32
N LEU A 334 -21.97 -20.48 -10.23
CA LEU A 334 -21.24 -21.29 -11.21
C LEU A 334 -21.79 -22.72 -11.29
N LYS A 335 -22.08 -23.35 -10.15
CA LYS A 335 -22.74 -24.68 -10.10
C LYS A 335 -24.11 -24.66 -10.76
N THR A 336 -24.93 -23.66 -10.47
CA THR A 336 -26.26 -23.52 -11.06
C THR A 336 -26.20 -23.33 -12.58
N ASP A 337 -25.24 -22.52 -13.05
CA ASP A 337 -25.02 -22.32 -14.49
C ASP A 337 -24.49 -23.60 -15.17
N LEU A 338 -23.64 -24.38 -14.49
CA LEU A 338 -23.19 -25.69 -14.96
C LEU A 338 -24.36 -26.68 -15.09
N ASP A 339 -25.20 -26.80 -14.06
CA ASP A 339 -26.37 -27.68 -14.07
C ASP A 339 -27.35 -27.29 -15.19
N ALA A 340 -27.56 -25.99 -15.42
CA ALA A 340 -28.38 -25.50 -16.53
C ALA A 340 -27.77 -25.84 -17.89
N CYS A 341 -26.44 -25.74 -18.03
CA CYS A 341 -25.73 -26.15 -19.24
C CYS A 341 -25.89 -27.65 -19.53
N VAL A 342 -25.69 -28.50 -18.51
CA VAL A 342 -25.86 -29.96 -18.62
C VAL A 342 -27.30 -30.31 -19.02
N ARG A 343 -28.31 -29.75 -18.35
CA ARG A 343 -29.72 -29.98 -18.70
C ARG A 343 -30.07 -29.55 -20.12
N TYR A 344 -29.48 -28.45 -20.60
CA TYR A 344 -29.64 -28.03 -21.98
C TYR A 344 -29.01 -29.04 -22.95
N LEU A 345 -27.79 -29.52 -22.67
CA LEU A 345 -27.14 -30.54 -23.49
C LEU A 345 -27.94 -31.85 -23.51
N ASP A 346 -28.48 -32.28 -22.36
CA ASP A 346 -29.35 -33.47 -22.26
C ASP A 346 -30.66 -33.35 -23.06
N SER A 347 -31.11 -32.12 -23.34
CA SER A 347 -32.31 -31.86 -24.14
C SER A 347 -32.09 -31.93 -25.65
N LEU A 348 -30.84 -31.98 -26.11
CA LEU A 348 -30.50 -32.02 -27.53
C LEU A 348 -30.65 -33.43 -28.11
N THR A 349 -31.12 -33.52 -29.34
CA THR A 349 -31.22 -34.76 -30.11
C THR A 349 -29.91 -35.12 -30.80
N ALA A 350 -29.70 -36.39 -31.16
CA ALA A 350 -28.49 -36.86 -31.85
C ALA A 350 -28.20 -36.13 -33.18
N SER A 351 -29.23 -35.59 -33.84
CA SER A 351 -29.10 -34.75 -35.05
C SER A 351 -28.64 -33.33 -34.77
N GLU A 352 -28.87 -32.80 -33.56
CA GLU A 352 -28.50 -31.42 -33.16
C GLU A 352 -27.06 -31.34 -32.60
N VAL A 353 -26.56 -32.45 -32.05
CA VAL A 353 -25.17 -32.58 -31.55
C VAL A 353 -24.18 -32.89 -32.68
N GLY A 354 -24.69 -33.32 -33.85
CA GLY A 354 -23.90 -33.67 -35.03
C GLY A 354 -23.13 -32.47 -35.62
N GLY A 355 -21.93 -32.21 -35.08
CA GLY A 355 -21.05 -31.13 -35.53
C GLY A 355 -20.49 -30.24 -34.40
N VAL A 356 -20.83 -30.48 -33.14
CA VAL A 356 -20.28 -29.73 -32.01
C VAL A 356 -18.91 -30.27 -31.63
N ASP A 357 -17.86 -29.48 -31.87
CA ASP A 357 -16.49 -29.80 -31.47
C ASP A 357 -16.26 -29.55 -29.97
N HIS A 358 -15.49 -30.44 -29.33
CA HIS A 358 -15.14 -30.37 -27.91
C HIS A 358 -14.41 -29.06 -27.56
N ASP A 359 -13.55 -28.56 -28.44
CA ASP A 359 -12.80 -27.31 -28.20
C ASP A 359 -13.70 -26.07 -28.31
N GLN A 360 -14.68 -26.09 -29.22
CA GLN A 360 -15.68 -25.02 -29.32
C GLN A 360 -16.60 -24.97 -28.09
N LEU A 361 -17.01 -26.13 -27.59
CA LEU A 361 -17.79 -26.23 -26.35
C LEU A 361 -17.00 -25.72 -25.15
N ARG A 362 -15.72 -26.12 -25.03
CA ARG A 362 -14.82 -25.65 -23.96
C ARG A 362 -14.62 -24.14 -24.01
N GLY A 363 -14.45 -23.55 -25.21
CA GLY A 363 -14.35 -22.11 -25.39
C GLY A 363 -15.63 -21.34 -25.02
N ALA A 364 -16.80 -21.90 -25.34
CA ALA A 364 -18.10 -21.32 -25.01
C ALA A 364 -18.45 -21.40 -23.51
N ILE A 365 -17.97 -22.42 -22.79
CA ILE A 365 -18.12 -22.57 -21.33
C ILE A 365 -17.11 -21.70 -20.59
N GLY A 366 -15.88 -21.58 -21.10
CA GLY A 366 -14.78 -20.83 -20.48
C GLY A 366 -14.86 -19.31 -20.64
N THR A 367 -15.77 -18.79 -21.47
CA THR A 367 -15.98 -17.35 -21.63
C THR A 367 -17.01 -16.84 -20.60
N PRO A 368 -16.67 -15.84 -19.75
CA PRO A 368 -17.61 -15.23 -18.82
C PRO A 368 -18.73 -14.50 -19.58
N SER A 369 -19.79 -15.23 -19.93
CA SER A 369 -20.98 -14.68 -20.55
C SER A 369 -21.77 -13.84 -19.53
N ALA A 370 -22.18 -12.63 -19.91
CA ALA A 370 -23.04 -11.77 -19.09
C ALA A 370 -24.47 -12.34 -18.89
N LYS A 371 -24.87 -13.38 -19.64
CA LYS A 371 -26.20 -14.00 -19.56
C LYS A 371 -26.11 -15.43 -18.98
N PRO A 372 -26.89 -15.74 -17.93
CA PRO A 372 -27.04 -17.11 -17.42
C PRO A 372 -27.56 -18.07 -18.50
N TRP A 373 -27.13 -19.34 -18.46
CA TRP A 373 -27.49 -20.35 -19.48
C TRP A 373 -29.00 -20.54 -19.63
N HIS A 374 -29.74 -20.49 -18.53
CA HIS A 374 -31.21 -20.59 -18.49
C HIS A 374 -31.96 -19.42 -19.16
N ARG A 375 -31.26 -18.35 -19.58
CA ARG A 375 -31.86 -17.18 -20.28
C ARG A 375 -31.42 -17.04 -21.74
N ARG A 376 -30.66 -18.00 -22.28
CA ARG A 376 -30.38 -18.04 -23.72
C ARG A 376 -31.67 -18.51 -24.40
N LYS A 377 -32.32 -17.63 -25.18
CA LYS A 377 -33.58 -17.94 -25.88
C LYS A 377 -33.40 -19.22 -26.70
N GLU A 378 -34.40 -20.10 -26.67
CA GLU A 378 -34.54 -21.23 -27.58
C GLU A 378 -34.28 -20.75 -29.02
N GLY A 379 -33.15 -21.12 -29.59
CA GLY A 379 -32.74 -20.69 -30.93
C GLY A 379 -31.27 -20.29 -31.02
N LYS A 380 -30.43 -21.31 -31.13
CA LYS A 380 -29.00 -21.31 -31.53
C LYS A 380 -28.00 -20.56 -30.63
N PRO A 381 -26.85 -21.18 -30.31
CA PRO A 381 -25.73 -20.48 -29.69
C PRO A 381 -25.21 -19.37 -30.63
N ASP A 382 -24.98 -18.18 -30.07
CA ASP A 382 -24.31 -17.08 -30.76
C ASP A 382 -22.80 -17.38 -30.82
N TYR A 383 -22.35 -17.95 -31.93
CA TYR A 383 -20.92 -18.12 -32.23
C TYR A 383 -20.37 -16.84 -32.84
N GLY A 384 -20.24 -15.81 -32.01
CA GLY A 384 -19.65 -14.54 -32.39
C GLY A 384 -18.18 -14.68 -32.80
N GLY A 385 -17.95 -14.87 -34.10
CA GLY A 385 -16.81 -14.36 -34.86
C GLY A 385 -15.42 -14.92 -34.53
N ILE A 386 -15.00 -15.95 -35.27
CA ILE A 386 -13.60 -16.16 -35.68
C ILE A 386 -13.62 -16.52 -37.17
N LYS A 387 -13.04 -15.65 -38.00
CA LYS A 387 -12.65 -15.94 -39.39
C LYS A 387 -11.23 -16.50 -39.36
N ASP A 388 -11.01 -17.52 -40.18
CA ASP A 388 -9.75 -18.22 -40.48
C ASP A 388 -9.13 -19.11 -39.40
N THR A 389 -9.31 -20.42 -39.58
CA THR A 389 -8.72 -21.52 -38.78
C THR A 389 -7.58 -22.25 -39.49
N ASP A 390 -7.15 -21.83 -40.69
CA ASP A 390 -6.14 -22.58 -41.46
C ASP A 390 -4.68 -22.29 -41.09
N GLU A 391 -4.38 -21.24 -40.31
CA GLU A 391 -3.01 -20.98 -39.81
C GLU A 391 -2.72 -21.53 -38.40
N LEU A 392 -3.74 -21.77 -37.56
CA LEU A 392 -3.52 -22.26 -36.19
C LEU A 392 -3.27 -23.78 -36.12
N LEU A 393 -3.81 -24.55 -37.06
CA LEU A 393 -3.67 -26.02 -37.08
C LEU A 393 -2.22 -26.47 -37.39
N LYS A 394 -1.45 -25.66 -38.13
CA LYS A 394 -0.05 -25.97 -38.46
C LYS A 394 0.94 -25.61 -37.34
N ALA A 395 0.57 -24.72 -36.41
CA ALA A 395 1.44 -24.33 -35.30
C ALA A 395 1.29 -25.25 -34.08
N THR A 396 0.08 -25.76 -33.79
CA THR A 396 -0.17 -26.56 -32.58
C THR A 396 0.12 -28.05 -32.72
N GLN A 397 0.03 -28.62 -33.93
CA GLN A 397 0.43 -30.03 -34.16
C GLN A 397 1.94 -30.28 -33.99
N LYS A 398 2.79 -29.25 -34.02
CA LYS A 398 4.24 -29.37 -33.85
C LYS A 398 4.69 -29.32 -32.39
N GLU A 399 3.88 -28.74 -31.50
CA GLU A 399 4.20 -28.56 -30.08
C GLU A 399 3.67 -29.73 -29.21
N LEU A 400 2.51 -30.31 -29.55
CA LEU A 400 1.89 -31.40 -28.76
C LEU A 400 2.58 -32.77 -28.89
N LEU A 401 3.39 -32.99 -29.92
CA LEU A 401 4.22 -34.21 -30.06
C LEU A 401 5.52 -34.17 -29.25
N ARG A 402 5.79 -33.09 -28.50
CA ARG A 402 7.00 -32.96 -27.66
C ARG A 402 6.77 -33.16 -26.16
N GLN A 403 5.54 -33.28 -25.68
CA GLN A 403 5.28 -33.35 -24.23
C GLN A 403 4.17 -34.34 -23.86
N THR A 404 4.40 -35.63 -24.11
CA THR A 404 3.88 -36.69 -23.24
C THR A 404 5.05 -37.30 -22.48
N PRO A 405 5.09 -37.21 -21.14
CA PRO A 405 5.95 -38.07 -20.33
C PRO A 405 5.34 -39.46 -20.25
N GLY A 406 6.15 -40.48 -20.56
CA GLY A 406 5.94 -41.83 -20.02
C GLY A 406 6.73 -41.97 -18.72
N MET A 407 6.10 -42.63 -17.75
CA MET A 407 6.61 -43.06 -16.43
C MET A 407 6.86 -41.98 -15.37
#